data_AF-A0AA39UQ86-F1
#
_entry.id   AF-A0AA39UQ86-F1
#
_cell.length_a   1.000
_cell.length_b   1.000
_cell.length_c   1.000
_cell.angle_alpha   90.00
_cell.angle_beta   90.00
_cell.angle_gamma   90.00
#
_symmetry.space_group_name_H-M   'P 1'
#
loop_
_entity.id
_entity.type
_entity.pdbx_description
1 polymer ?
#
loop_
_entity_poly.entity_id
_entity_poly.type
_entity_poly.pdbx_seq_one_letter_code
_entity_poly.pdbx_strand_id
1 'polypeptide(L)'
;MGKITYQLPSLVECHRQGWQMSFSSAAVVTILLAAVAVGLLSAINDIVNDGDFKETANPHVRNFLYIASFGAIILNASATVTFLLLIDELGDLPTLTSDLDKPEGGSLASLADTDILVYYGLGITWTWARWH
;
A
#
# COMPACT_ATOMS: atom_id res chain seq x y z
N MET A 1 10.18 -32.72 4.42
CA MET A 1 10.79 -31.45 3.97
C MET A 1 10.96 -30.56 5.20
N GLY A 2 12.19 -30.39 5.69
CA GLY A 2 12.45 -29.42 6.76
C GLY A 2 12.41 -28.01 6.20
N LYS A 3 11.59 -27.13 6.78
CA LYS A 3 11.57 -25.70 6.43
C LYS A 3 12.92 -25.12 6.88
N ILE A 4 13.84 -24.92 5.93
CA ILE A 4 15.09 -24.22 6.21
C ILE A 4 14.70 -22.75 6.36
N THR A 5 14.53 -22.32 7.62
CA THR A 5 14.25 -20.92 7.94
C THR A 5 15.53 -20.14 7.68
N TYR A 6 15.74 -19.69 6.44
CA TYR A 6 16.83 -18.80 6.12
C TYR A 6 16.62 -17.50 6.89
N GLN A 7 17.56 -17.18 7.78
CA GLN A 7 17.53 -15.95 8.55
C GLN A 7 18.20 -14.86 7.70
N LEU A 8 17.44 -13.82 7.36
CA LEU A 8 18.03 -12.68 6.67
C LEU A 8 19.06 -11.98 7.58
N PRO A 9 20.09 -11.36 6.99
CA PRO A 9 21.00 -10.50 7.76
C PRO A 9 20.21 -9.42 8.49
N SER A 10 20.61 -9.11 9.72
CA SER A 10 19.88 -8.23 10.64
C SER A 10 19.53 -6.86 10.05
N LEU A 11 20.39 -6.32 9.18
CA LEU A 11 20.16 -5.05 8.48
C LEU A 11 19.01 -5.15 7.47
N VAL A 12 18.96 -6.23 6.69
CA VAL A 12 17.90 -6.50 5.69
C VAL A 12 16.57 -6.71 6.41
N GLU A 13 16.60 -7.44 7.52
CA GLU A 13 15.42 -7.69 8.34
C GLU A 13 14.88 -6.40 8.98
N CYS A 14 15.76 -5.53 9.48
CA CYS A 14 15.36 -4.22 10.01
C CYS A 14 14.69 -3.35 8.94
N HIS A 15 15.27 -3.28 7.75
CA HIS A 15 14.73 -2.49 6.64
C HIS A 15 13.39 -3.06 6.15
N ARG A 16 13.28 -4.39 6.03
CA ARG A 16 12.03 -5.11 5.71
C ARG A 16 10.92 -4.78 6.71
N GLN A 17 11.22 -4.83 8.00
CA GLN A 17 10.24 -4.50 9.06
C GLN A 17 9.80 -3.03 9.01
N GLY A 18 10.72 -2.10 8.74
CA GLY A 18 10.41 -0.67 8.61
C GLY A 18 9.41 -0.39 7.48
N TRP A 19 9.63 -1.00 6.31
CA TRP A 19 8.71 -0.89 5.18
C TRP A 19 7.38 -1.60 5.42
N GLN A 20 7.38 -2.80 5.99
CA GLN A 20 6.14 -3.50 6.34
C GLN A 20 5.27 -2.69 7.31
N MET A 21 5.87 -2.04 8.32
CA MET A 21 5.14 -1.17 9.24
C MET A 21 4.55 0.05 8.51
N SER A 22 5.34 0.67 7.62
CA SER A 22 4.91 1.82 6.83
C SER A 22 3.73 1.47 5.92
N PHE A 23 3.82 0.39 5.12
CA PHE A 23 2.71 -0.04 4.27
C PHE A 23 1.49 -0.50 5.06
N SER A 24 1.68 -1.15 6.22
CA SER A 24 0.55 -1.55 7.07
C SER A 24 -0.23 -0.34 7.57
N SER A 25 0.47 0.70 8.05
CA SER A 25 -0.18 1.94 8.47
C SER A 25 -0.86 2.66 7.29
N ALA A 26 -0.22 2.72 6.12
CA ALA A 26 -0.79 3.32 4.92
C ALA A 26 -2.04 2.57 4.42
N ALA A 27 -2.03 1.23 4.49
CA ALA A 27 -3.19 0.39 4.18
C ALA A 27 -4.36 0.68 5.12
N VAL A 28 -4.12 0.80 6.43
CA VAL A 28 -5.16 1.15 7.40
C VAL A 28 -5.74 2.55 7.13
N VAL A 29 -4.88 3.55 6.89
CA VAL A 29 -5.33 4.92 6.60
C VAL A 29 -6.16 4.98 5.31
N THR A 30 -5.75 4.28 4.26
CA THR A 30 -6.50 4.26 2.98
C THR A 30 -7.85 3.56 3.12
N ILE A 31 -7.93 2.44 3.86
CA ILE A 31 -9.22 1.78 4.15
C ILE A 31 -10.16 2.73 4.92
N LEU A 32 -9.64 3.43 5.94
CA LEU A 32 -10.43 4.41 6.70
C LEU A 32 -10.93 5.54 5.81
N LEU A 33 -10.06 6.08 4.94
CA LEU A 33 -10.44 7.14 4.02
C LEU A 33 -11.48 6.68 2.99
N ALA A 34 -11.38 5.43 2.50
CA ALA A 34 -12.41 4.82 1.66
C ALA A 34 -13.75 4.71 2.39
N ALA A 35 -13.75 4.26 3.65
CA ALA A 35 -14.96 4.16 4.46
C ALA A 35 -15.63 5.54 4.68
N VAL A 36 -14.83 6.59 4.93
CA VAL A 36 -15.33 7.97 5.02
C VAL A 36 -15.94 8.42 3.69
N ALA A 37 -15.31 8.12 2.56
CA ALA A 37 -15.85 8.48 1.24
C ALA A 37 -17.17 7.75 0.93
N VAL A 38 -17.32 6.49 1.35
CA VAL A 38 -18.59 5.75 1.28
C VAL A 38 -19.65 6.40 2.16
N GLY A 39 -19.31 6.78 3.39
CA GLY A 39 -20.21 7.49 4.29
C GLY A 39 -20.69 8.82 3.71
N LEU A 40 -19.77 9.59 3.13
CA LEU A 40 -20.10 10.85 2.45
C LEU A 40 -21.03 10.63 1.25
N LEU A 41 -20.76 9.61 0.43
CA LEU A 41 -21.62 9.25 -0.70
C LEU A 41 -23.03 8.85 -0.25
N SER A 42 -23.13 8.10 0.84
CA SER A 42 -24.42 7.74 1.44
C SER A 42 -25.17 8.97 1.95
N ALA A 43 -24.49 9.89 2.62
CA ALA A 43 -25.09 11.13 3.11
C ALA A 43 -25.55 12.03 1.96
N ILE A 44 -24.76 12.15 0.88
CA ILE A 44 -25.16 12.87 -0.33
C ILE A 44 -26.42 12.24 -0.93
N ASN A 45 -26.48 10.92 -1.04
CA ASN A 45 -27.66 10.22 -1.56
C ASN A 45 -28.90 10.47 -0.71
N ASP A 46 -28.77 10.49 0.61
CA ASP A 46 -29.87 10.74 1.54
C ASP A 46 -30.43 12.17 1.37
N ILE A 47 -29.54 13.18 1.41
CA ILE A 47 -29.90 14.61 1.25
C ILE A 47 -30.52 14.89 -0.13
N VAL A 48 -30.01 14.24 -1.18
CA VAL A 48 -30.49 14.41 -2.55
C VAL A 48 -31.87 13.78 -2.78
N ASN A 49 -32.21 12.74 -2.02
CA ASN A 49 -33.53 12.12 -2.08
C ASN A 49 -34.58 12.92 -1.31
N ASP A 50 -34.15 13.85 -0.44
CA ASP A 50 -35.03 14.86 0.13
C ASP A 50 -35.50 15.83 -0.97
N GLY A 51 -36.82 15.89 -1.18
CA GLY A 51 -37.43 16.57 -2.31
C GLY A 51 -37.11 18.07 -2.38
N ASP A 52 -36.85 18.70 -1.23
CA ASP A 52 -36.59 20.14 -1.11
C ASP A 52 -35.16 20.50 -1.58
N PHE A 53 -34.19 19.62 -1.33
CA PHE A 53 -32.81 19.79 -1.76
C PHE A 53 -32.62 19.52 -3.26
N LYS A 54 -33.42 18.60 -3.82
CA LYS A 54 -33.32 18.22 -5.23
C LYS A 54 -33.69 19.35 -6.19
N GLU A 55 -34.62 20.24 -5.80
CA GLU A 55 -35.00 21.41 -6.60
C GLU A 55 -34.03 22.59 -6.41
N THR A 56 -33.38 22.69 -5.25
CA THR A 56 -32.53 23.84 -4.90
C THR A 56 -31.03 23.62 -5.20
N ALA A 57 -30.58 22.36 -5.31
CA ALA A 57 -29.18 22.03 -5.50
C ALA A 57 -28.69 22.22 -6.94
N ASN A 58 -27.52 22.86 -7.09
CA ASN A 58 -26.87 23.00 -8.38
C ASN A 58 -26.43 21.62 -8.92
N PRO A 59 -26.91 21.20 -10.11
CA PRO A 59 -26.64 19.87 -10.66
C PRO A 59 -25.16 19.60 -10.91
N HIS A 60 -24.36 20.64 -11.19
CA HIS A 60 -22.92 20.51 -11.42
C HIS A 60 -22.16 20.17 -10.14
N VAL A 61 -22.53 20.79 -9.02
CA VAL A 61 -21.91 20.55 -7.70
C VAL A 61 -22.19 19.12 -7.25
N ARG A 62 -23.44 18.68 -7.42
CA ARG A 62 -23.86 17.31 -7.13
C ARG A 62 -23.04 16.30 -7.94
N ASN A 63 -22.95 16.48 -9.26
CA ASN A 63 -22.20 15.56 -10.12
C ASN A 63 -20.71 15.49 -9.74
N PHE A 64 -20.10 16.64 -9.44
CA PHE A 64 -18.72 16.70 -8.96
C PHE A 64 -18.53 15.93 -7.65
N LEU A 65 -19.42 16.09 -6.67
CA LEU A 65 -19.39 15.35 -5.40
C LEU A 65 -19.51 13.83 -5.60
N TYR A 66 -20.36 13.36 -6.51
CA TYR A 66 -20.44 11.94 -6.86
C TYR A 66 -19.13 11.44 -7.45
N ILE A 67 -18.60 12.13 -8.47
CA ILE A 67 -17.37 11.74 -9.15
C ILE A 67 -16.19 11.74 -8.19
N ALA A 68 -16.07 12.78 -7.35
CA ALA A 68 -15.02 12.88 -6.35
C ALA A 68 -15.12 11.77 -5.29
N SER A 69 -16.33 11.46 -4.81
CA SER A 69 -16.53 10.40 -3.81
C SER A 69 -16.25 9.01 -4.39
N PHE A 70 -16.76 8.69 -5.59
CA PHE A 70 -16.45 7.44 -6.28
C PHE A 70 -14.96 7.33 -6.61
N GLY A 71 -14.35 8.42 -7.09
CA GLY A 71 -12.91 8.49 -7.36
C GLY A 71 -12.10 8.22 -6.09
N ALA A 72 -12.44 8.86 -4.97
CA ALA A 72 -11.79 8.64 -3.70
C ALA A 72 -11.92 7.17 -3.23
N ILE A 73 -13.10 6.54 -3.38
CA ILE A 73 -13.30 5.12 -3.02
C ILE A 73 -12.38 4.22 -3.85
N ILE A 74 -12.38 4.39 -5.18
CA ILE A 74 -11.61 3.53 -6.09
C ILE A 74 -10.11 3.72 -5.86
N LEU A 75 -9.65 4.96 -5.72
CA LEU A 75 -8.23 5.27 -5.51
C LEU A 75 -7.74 4.72 -4.17
N ASN A 76 -8.51 4.91 -3.10
CA ASN A 76 -8.14 4.38 -1.78
C ASN A 76 -8.14 2.86 -1.75
N ALA A 77 -9.17 2.21 -2.33
CA ALA A 77 -9.21 0.75 -2.43
C ALA A 77 -8.02 0.19 -3.24
N SER A 78 -7.68 0.83 -4.37
CA SER A 78 -6.54 0.42 -5.20
C SER A 78 -5.21 0.61 -4.47
N ALA A 79 -5.06 1.72 -3.73
CA ALA A 79 -3.89 1.96 -2.89
C ALA A 79 -3.76 0.91 -1.79
N THR A 80 -4.87 0.55 -1.12
CA THR A 80 -4.87 -0.54 -0.12
C THR A 80 -4.41 -1.86 -0.73
N VAL A 81 -4.96 -2.27 -1.89
CA VAL A 81 -4.54 -3.51 -2.55
C VAL A 81 -3.06 -3.45 -2.91
N THR A 82 -2.57 -2.31 -3.41
CA THR A 82 -1.15 -2.12 -3.75
C THR A 82 -0.26 -2.26 -2.51
N PHE A 83 -0.64 -1.67 -1.38
CA PHE A 83 0.10 -1.82 -0.12
C PHE A 83 0.10 -3.26 0.38
N LEU A 84 -1.01 -3.98 0.25
CA LEU A 84 -1.09 -5.40 0.61
C LEU A 84 -0.17 -6.26 -0.27
N LEU A 85 -0.14 -6.01 -1.58
CA LEU A 85 0.78 -6.69 -2.49
C LEU A 85 2.25 -6.41 -2.16
N LEU A 86 2.59 -5.16 -1.82
CA LEU A 86 3.95 -4.82 -1.38
C LEU A 86 4.31 -5.50 -0.06
N ILE A 87 3.38 -5.59 0.90
CA ILE A 87 3.60 -6.31 2.17
C ILE A 87 3.85 -7.80 1.91
N ASP A 88 3.10 -8.41 0.99
CA ASP A 88 3.23 -9.81 0.59
C ASP A 88 4.59 -10.06 -0.09
N GLU A 89 4.98 -9.20 -1.04
CA GLU A 89 6.29 -9.26 -1.69
C GLU A 89 7.45 -9.13 -0.68
N LEU A 90 7.29 -8.29 0.35
CA LEU A 90 8.24 -8.19 1.46
C LEU A 90 8.19 -9.39 2.40
N GLY A 91 7.08 -10.10 2.48
CA GLY A 91 6.90 -11.34 3.23
C GLY A 91 7.62 -12.53 2.60
N ASP A 92 7.71 -12.54 1.27
CA ASP A 92 8.38 -13.57 0.46
C ASP A 92 9.90 -13.35 0.33
N LEU A 93 10.43 -12.24 0.82
CA LEU A 93 11.86 -11.94 0.80
C LEU A 93 12.74 -13.06 1.42
N PRO A 94 12.43 -13.65 2.59
CA PRO A 94 13.19 -14.75 3.18
C PRO A 94 13.30 -15.98 2.27
N THR A 95 12.23 -16.32 1.55
CA THR A 95 12.19 -17.47 0.64
C THR A 95 12.99 -17.18 -0.62
N LEU A 96 12.86 -15.99 -1.21
CA LEU A 96 13.70 -15.58 -2.35
C LEU A 96 15.20 -15.57 -1.99
N THR A 97 15.55 -15.14 -0.79
CA THR A 97 16.95 -15.13 -0.35
C THR A 97 17.53 -16.50 -0.08
N SER A 98 16.69 -17.50 0.25
CA SER A 98 17.15 -18.86 0.50
C SER A 98 17.64 -19.58 -0.77
N ASP A 99 17.18 -19.16 -1.94
CA ASP A 99 17.63 -19.67 -3.25
C ASP A 99 18.89 -18.96 -3.77
N LEU A 100 19.32 -17.90 -3.11
CA LEU A 100 20.46 -17.09 -3.51
C LEU A 100 21.65 -17.39 -2.59
N ASP A 101 22.76 -17.87 -3.15
CA ASP A 101 24.04 -18.04 -2.44
C ASP A 101 24.69 -16.66 -2.18
N LYS A 102 24.05 -15.87 -1.31
CA LYS A 102 24.46 -14.49 -0.98
C LYS A 102 25.16 -14.46 0.38
N PRO A 103 26.24 -13.67 0.50
CA PRO A 103 27.02 -13.60 1.73
C PRO A 103 26.17 -13.06 2.89
N GLU A 104 26.09 -13.84 3.98
CA GLU A 104 25.32 -13.53 5.20
C GLU A 104 25.86 -12.32 5.98
N GLY A 105 27.05 -11.84 5.64
CA GLY A 105 27.70 -10.73 6.32
C GLY A 105 28.85 -10.15 5.50
N GLY A 106 28.69 -8.90 5.10
CA GLY A 106 29.70 -8.08 4.43
C GLY A 106 29.23 -6.64 4.44
N SER A 107 30.16 -5.69 4.43
CA SER A 107 29.85 -4.26 4.48
C SER A 107 29.05 -3.84 3.23
N LEU A 108 27.72 -3.92 3.32
CA LEU A 108 26.78 -3.35 2.37
C LEU A 108 26.68 -1.82 2.52
N ALA A 109 27.62 -1.20 3.25
CA ALA A 109 27.69 0.25 3.50
C ALA A 109 27.81 1.11 2.22
N SER A 110 28.04 0.48 1.06
CA SER A 110 28.07 1.16 -0.24
C SER A 110 26.77 1.05 -1.04
N LEU A 111 25.83 0.18 -0.66
CA LEU A 111 24.51 0.13 -1.27
C LEU A 111 23.63 1.09 -0.48
N ALA A 112 23.02 2.06 -1.16
CA ALA A 112 22.01 2.91 -0.53
C ALA A 112 20.98 2.02 0.17
N ASP A 113 20.46 2.45 1.33
CA ASP A 113 19.55 1.69 2.20
C ASP A 113 18.38 1.04 1.40
N THR A 114 17.95 1.66 0.31
CA THR A 114 16.89 1.19 -0.61
C THR A 114 17.31 0.18 -1.68
N ASP A 115 18.61 0.03 -1.95
CA ASP A 115 19.18 -0.94 -2.90
C ASP A 115 19.39 -2.32 -2.28
N ILE A 116 19.39 -2.41 -0.95
CA ILE A 116 19.61 -3.68 -0.26
C ILE A 116 18.51 -4.70 -0.56
N LEU A 117 17.24 -4.28 -0.61
CA LEU A 117 16.14 -5.22 -0.82
C LEU A 117 16.03 -5.73 -2.26
N VAL A 118 16.36 -4.90 -3.26
CA VAL A 118 16.50 -5.35 -4.66
C VAL A 118 17.69 -6.29 -4.79
N TYR A 119 18.80 -5.95 -4.12
CA TYR A 119 19.95 -6.83 -4.06
C TYR A 119 19.60 -8.20 -3.49
N TYR A 120 18.65 -8.32 -2.56
CA TYR A 120 18.20 -9.62 -2.01
C TYR A 120 17.05 -10.30 -2.79
N GLY A 121 16.53 -9.69 -3.87
CA GLY A 121 15.66 -10.37 -4.83
C GLY A 121 14.27 -9.76 -5.04
N LEU A 122 13.95 -8.61 -4.42
CA LEU A 122 12.68 -7.93 -4.72
C LEU A 122 12.57 -7.51 -6.19
N GLY A 123 11.35 -7.61 -6.73
CA GLY A 123 11.05 -7.49 -8.15
C GLY A 123 10.92 -6.06 -8.66
N ILE A 124 10.40 -5.93 -9.89
CA ILE A 124 10.25 -4.64 -10.58
C ILE A 124 9.21 -3.72 -9.92
N THR A 125 8.20 -4.29 -9.25
CA THR A 125 7.18 -3.58 -8.45
C THR A 125 7.81 -2.79 -7.31
N TRP A 126 8.83 -3.36 -6.66
CA TRP A 126 9.61 -2.67 -5.63
C TRP A 126 10.41 -1.48 -6.17
N THR A 127 10.89 -1.55 -7.42
CA THR A 127 11.63 -0.46 -8.04
C THR A 127 10.77 0.80 -8.17
N TRP A 128 9.46 0.64 -8.44
CA TRP A 128 8.52 1.76 -8.47
C TRP A 128 8.16 2.28 -7.07
N ALA A 129 7.97 1.38 -6.11
CA ALA A 129 7.68 1.74 -4.72
C ALA A 129 8.82 2.53 -4.06
N ARG A 130 10.07 2.30 -4.48
CA ARG A 130 11.26 2.99 -3.98
C ARG A 130 11.28 4.50 -4.24
N TRP A 131 10.69 4.97 -5.34
CA TRP A 131 10.74 6.39 -5.73
C TRP A 131 9.71 7.26 -5.03
N HIS A 132 9.02 6.72 -4.02
CA HIS A 132 8.02 7.40 -3.21
C HIS A 132 8.60 7.84 -1.86
#